data_AF-A0A0C3Q643-F1
#
_entry.id   AF-A0A0C3Q643-F1
#
_cell.length_a   1.000
_cell.length_b   1.000
_cell.length_c   1.000
_cell.angle_alpha   90.00
_cell.angle_beta   90.00
_cell.angle_gamma   90.00
#
_symmetry.space_group_name_H-M   'P 1'
#
loop_
_entity.id
_entity.type
_entity.pdbx_description
1 polymer ?
#
loop_
_entity_poly.entity_id
_entity_poly.type
_entity_poly.pdbx_seq_one_letter_code
_entity_poly.pdbx_strand_id
1 'polypeptide(L)'
;MDCNISASVQKTVEALLHVRVVENSYTGFDTKAELLAQLEHHRKLQRAISQEIESHSAIVRYKLNSFLPLHTLPAELFREILVQALLAESEESSNTWKHVYKLASVSKYWFDMVAGEPRLWTKITSADPPMATATKLRNSKGAELDVEFDLVGRMPSITADAEEEWLTDAVSGESRRWRSLAFRSA
;
A
#
# COMPACT_ATOMS: atom_id res chain seq x y z
N MET A 1 16.57 -23.61 9.22
CA MET A 1 17.20 -22.34 9.64
C MET A 1 16.66 -22.03 11.02
N ASP A 2 17.18 -22.73 12.02
CA ASP A 2 16.74 -22.60 13.40
C ASP A 2 17.44 -21.43 14.07
N CYS A 3 16.64 -20.67 14.80
CA CYS A 3 16.88 -19.28 15.18
C CYS A 3 17.98 -19.11 16.24
N ASN A 4 19.00 -18.34 15.88
CA ASN A 4 19.94 -17.68 16.80
C ASN A 4 19.24 -16.67 17.78
N ILE A 5 17.92 -16.50 17.64
CA ILE A 5 17.09 -15.59 18.46
C ILE A 5 17.01 -16.07 19.92
N SER A 6 17.09 -17.38 20.18
CA SER A 6 17.04 -17.90 21.56
C SER A 6 18.21 -17.41 22.40
N ALA A 7 19.42 -17.36 21.82
CA ALA A 7 20.62 -17.01 22.56
C ALA A 7 20.65 -15.52 22.94
N SER A 8 20.15 -14.63 22.05
CA SER A 8 20.10 -13.19 22.31
C SER A 8 19.12 -12.87 23.45
N VAL A 9 17.89 -13.41 23.37
CA VAL A 9 16.85 -13.21 24.39
C VAL A 9 17.31 -13.73 25.76
N GLN A 10 17.96 -14.89 25.78
CA GLN A 10 18.48 -15.48 27.00
C GLN A 10 19.58 -14.61 27.65
N LYS A 11 20.47 -14.02 26.83
CA LYS A 11 21.48 -13.06 27.30
C LYS A 11 20.86 -11.78 27.87
N THR A 12 19.78 -11.27 27.27
CA THR A 12 19.06 -10.09 27.77
C THR A 12 18.34 -10.39 29.09
N VAL A 13 17.72 -11.58 29.22
CA VAL A 13 17.08 -12.02 30.45
C VAL A 13 18.09 -12.20 31.58
N GLU A 14 19.25 -12.80 31.30
CA GLU A 14 20.36 -12.90 32.28
C GLU A 14 20.88 -11.53 32.71
N ALA A 15 21.04 -10.58 31.78
CA ALA A 15 21.42 -9.21 32.11
C ALA A 15 20.39 -8.52 33.01
N LEU A 16 19.08 -8.71 32.76
CA LEU A 16 18.01 -8.15 33.59
C LEU A 16 17.94 -8.78 34.99
N LEU A 17 18.20 -10.09 35.10
CA LEU A 17 18.29 -10.78 36.39
C LEU A 17 19.47 -10.27 37.22
N HIS A 18 20.61 -9.97 36.58
CA HIS A 18 21.74 -9.35 37.26
C HIS A 18 21.44 -7.94 37.77
N VAL A 19 20.69 -7.12 37.03
CA VAL A 19 20.27 -5.79 37.49
C VAL A 19 19.43 -5.89 38.77
N ARG A 20 18.54 -6.88 38.86
CA ARG A 20 17.65 -7.06 40.01
C ARG A 20 18.36 -7.56 41.28
N VAL A 21 19.45 -8.32 41.13
CA VAL A 21 20.27 -8.77 42.27
C VAL A 21 21.07 -7.61 42.87
N VAL A 22 21.45 -6.63 42.05
CA VAL A 22 22.21 -5.45 42.52
C VAL A 22 21.34 -4.48 43.33
N GLU A 23 20.03 -4.43 43.12
CA GLU A 23 19.12 -3.56 43.89
C GLU A 23 18.98 -3.97 45.38
N ASN A 24 19.34 -5.20 45.75
CA ASN A 24 19.19 -5.71 47.12
C ASN A 24 20.41 -5.50 48.04
N SER A 25 21.51 -4.89 47.57
CA SER A 25 22.72 -4.69 48.38
C SER A 25 23.15 -3.22 48.55
N TYR A 26 22.32 -2.23 48.23
CA TYR A 26 22.73 -0.82 48.25
C TYR A 26 22.55 -0.14 49.61
N THR A 27 23.65 -0.07 50.37
CA THR A 27 23.82 0.80 51.53
C THR A 27 24.30 2.20 51.08
N GLY A 28 23.41 3.21 51.12
CA GLY A 28 23.74 4.64 51.20
C GLY A 28 24.40 5.30 50.00
N PHE A 29 23.62 6.02 49.18
CA PHE A 29 24.15 7.00 48.22
C PHE A 29 24.54 8.28 48.97
N ASP A 30 25.83 8.61 48.98
CA ASP A 30 26.36 9.71 49.79
C ASP A 30 26.35 11.07 49.04
N THR A 31 26.07 11.09 47.72
CA THR A 31 25.98 12.36 46.96
C THR A 31 24.85 12.40 45.91
N LYS A 32 24.21 13.58 45.78
CA LYS A 32 23.18 13.88 44.75
C LYS A 32 23.66 13.59 43.31
N ALA A 33 24.96 13.75 43.06
CA ALA A 33 25.56 13.51 41.75
C ALA A 33 25.50 12.02 41.36
N GLU A 34 25.72 11.13 42.32
CA GLU A 34 25.67 9.68 42.09
C GLU A 34 24.26 9.20 41.75
N LEU A 35 23.25 9.73 42.44
CA LEU A 35 21.84 9.42 42.17
C LEU A 35 21.38 9.91 40.79
N LEU A 36 21.86 11.08 40.35
CA LEU A 36 21.60 11.58 38.99
C LEU A 36 22.29 10.73 37.92
N ALA A 37 23.54 10.33 38.15
CA ALA A 37 24.26 9.44 37.23
C ALA A 37 23.57 8.08 37.10
N GLN A 38 23.06 7.52 38.20
CA GLN A 38 22.31 6.27 38.20
C GLN A 38 20.97 6.41 37.46
N LEU A 39 20.23 7.50 37.66
CA LEU A 39 19.00 7.79 36.91
C LEU A 39 19.25 7.91 35.40
N GLU A 40 20.33 8.58 35.00
CA GLU A 40 20.70 8.70 33.59
C GLU A 40 21.08 7.34 33.00
N HIS A 41 21.84 6.54 33.76
CA HIS A 41 22.18 5.17 33.38
C HIS A 41 20.92 4.31 33.19
N HIS A 42 19.98 4.35 34.14
CA HIS A 42 18.73 3.60 34.05
C HIS A 42 17.89 4.01 32.84
N ARG A 43 17.80 5.32 32.53
CA ARG A 43 17.11 5.82 31.33
C ARG A 43 17.77 5.36 30.03
N LYS A 44 19.10 5.36 29.97
CA LYS A 44 19.84 4.83 28.81
C LYS A 44 19.53 3.34 28.60
N LEU A 45 19.52 2.57 29.69
CA LEU A 45 19.18 1.14 29.64
C LEU A 45 17.73 0.91 29.19
N GLN A 46 16.77 1.67 29.73
CA GLN A 46 15.37 1.58 29.33
C GLN A 46 15.20 1.85 27.82
N ARG A 47 15.84 2.90 27.29
CA ARG A 47 15.78 3.19 25.84
C ARG A 47 16.38 2.07 25.00
N ALA A 48 17.53 1.53 25.41
CA ALA A 48 18.16 0.41 24.70
C ALA A 48 17.25 -0.82 24.67
N ILE A 49 16.60 -1.14 25.80
CA ILE A 49 15.64 -2.26 25.89
C ILE A 49 14.42 -1.99 25.00
N SER A 50 13.83 -0.80 25.05
CA SER A 50 12.67 -0.45 24.20
C SER A 50 13.00 -0.57 22.72
N GLN A 51 14.16 -0.06 22.30
CA GLN A 51 14.62 -0.14 20.91
C GLN A 51 14.82 -1.60 20.47
N GLU A 52 15.38 -2.44 21.33
CA GLU A 52 15.57 -3.86 21.04
C GLU A 52 14.23 -4.60 20.91
N ILE A 53 13.27 -4.31 21.80
CA ILE A 53 11.91 -4.86 21.75
C ILE A 53 11.21 -4.42 20.46
N GLU A 54 11.29 -3.15 20.09
CA GLU A 54 10.69 -2.64 18.86
C GLU A 54 11.27 -3.33 17.62
N SER A 55 12.61 -3.43 17.54
CA SER A 55 13.31 -4.14 16.47
C SER A 55 12.84 -5.60 16.35
N HIS A 56 12.79 -6.33 17.46
CA HIS A 56 12.31 -7.72 17.47
C HIS A 56 10.84 -7.84 17.10
N SER A 57 10.00 -6.93 17.61
CA SER A 57 8.57 -6.91 17.29
C SER A 57 8.34 -6.68 15.79
N ALA A 58 9.17 -5.83 15.16
CA ALA A 58 9.11 -5.59 13.73
C ALA A 58 9.47 -6.86 12.93
N ILE A 59 10.49 -7.61 13.34
CA ILE A 59 10.87 -8.88 12.70
C ILE A 59 9.76 -9.92 12.84
N VAL A 60 9.18 -10.07 14.04
CA VAL A 60 8.09 -11.02 14.29
C VAL A 60 6.86 -10.64 13.48
N ARG A 61 6.47 -9.36 13.47
CA ARG A 61 5.36 -8.86 12.65
C ARG A 61 5.60 -9.08 11.17
N TYR A 62 6.81 -8.82 10.68
CA TYR A 62 7.17 -9.10 9.28
C TYR A 62 6.96 -10.57 8.93
N LYS A 63 7.46 -11.49 9.77
CA LYS A 63 7.25 -12.93 9.56
C LYS A 63 5.77 -13.30 9.60
N LEU A 64 5.04 -12.88 10.63
CA LEU A 64 3.61 -13.17 10.75
C LEU A 64 2.83 -12.63 9.55
N ASN A 65 3.09 -11.38 9.15
CA ASN A 65 2.46 -10.76 7.99
C ASN A 65 2.83 -11.46 6.68
N SER A 66 4.02 -12.06 6.57
CA SER A 66 4.39 -12.88 5.41
C SER A 66 3.64 -14.21 5.34
N PHE A 67 3.12 -14.69 6.48
CA PHE A 67 2.30 -15.91 6.55
C PHE A 67 0.80 -15.63 6.52
N LEU A 68 0.38 -14.38 6.81
CA LEU A 68 -1.04 -14.01 6.77
C LEU A 68 -1.48 -13.89 5.32
N PRO A 69 -2.39 -14.76 4.86
CA PRO A 69 -2.92 -14.63 3.52
C PRO A 69 -3.67 -13.32 3.41
N LEU A 70 -3.43 -12.55 2.34
CA LEU A 70 -4.12 -11.27 2.10
C LEU A 70 -5.66 -11.40 2.10
N HIS A 71 -6.19 -12.59 1.84
CA HIS A 71 -7.63 -12.86 1.89
C HIS A 71 -8.22 -12.90 3.32
N THR A 72 -7.39 -12.87 4.36
CA THR A 72 -7.85 -12.78 5.76
C THR A 72 -8.09 -11.34 6.20
N LEU A 73 -7.70 -10.36 5.39
CA LEU A 73 -8.02 -8.97 5.63
C LEU A 73 -9.54 -8.73 5.47
N PRO A 74 -10.14 -7.87 6.32
CA PRO A 74 -11.46 -7.32 6.04
C PRO A 74 -11.54 -6.78 4.61
N ALA A 75 -12.66 -7.04 3.94
CA ALA A 75 -12.83 -6.72 2.52
C ALA A 75 -12.62 -5.22 2.23
N GLU A 76 -12.98 -4.37 3.18
CA GLU A 76 -12.82 -2.91 3.11
C GLU A 76 -11.34 -2.52 3.09
N LEU A 77 -10.53 -3.10 3.99
CA LEU A 77 -9.09 -2.82 4.06
C LEU A 77 -8.37 -3.37 2.83
N PHE A 78 -8.74 -4.57 2.40
CA PHE A 78 -8.16 -5.17 1.21
C PHE A 78 -8.45 -4.33 -0.03
N ARG A 79 -9.69 -3.85 -0.19
CA ARG A 79 -10.09 -2.96 -1.29
C ARG A 79 -9.34 -1.63 -1.26
N GLU A 80 -9.20 -1.02 -0.08
CA GLU A 80 -8.47 0.23 0.04
C GLU A 80 -6.98 0.06 -0.30
N ILE A 81 -6.35 -1.04 0.10
CA ILE A 81 -4.98 -1.37 -0.30
C ILE A 81 -4.87 -1.48 -1.82
N LEU A 82 -5.82 -2.16 -2.48
CA LEU A 82 -5.82 -2.29 -3.95
C LEU A 82 -5.99 -0.93 -4.62
N VAL A 83 -6.87 -0.06 -4.11
CA VAL A 83 -7.07 1.30 -4.63
C VAL A 83 -5.79 2.11 -4.52
N GLN A 84 -5.17 2.16 -3.34
CA GLN A 84 -3.95 2.94 -3.13
C GLN A 84 -2.79 2.42 -4.00
N ALA A 85 -2.63 1.10 -4.10
CA ALA A 85 -1.59 0.50 -4.93
C ALA A 85 -1.78 0.83 -6.42
N LEU A 86 -3.01 0.74 -6.93
CA LEU A 86 -3.31 1.02 -8.34
C LEU A 86 -3.27 2.51 -8.67
N LEU A 87 -3.69 3.39 -7.75
CA LEU A 87 -3.63 4.83 -7.96
C LEU A 87 -2.18 5.30 -8.05
N ALA A 88 -1.29 4.80 -7.19
CA ALA A 88 0.14 5.10 -7.25
C ALA A 88 0.75 4.72 -8.61
N GLU A 89 0.40 3.55 -9.17
CA GLU A 89 0.87 3.14 -10.51
C GLU A 89 0.21 3.91 -11.67
N SER A 90 -0.98 4.49 -11.45
CA SER A 90 -1.74 5.21 -12.48
C SER A 90 -1.22 6.61 -12.77
N GLU A 91 -0.54 7.23 -11.80
CA GLU A 91 0.11 8.54 -11.99
C GLU A 91 1.29 8.41 -12.96
N GLU A 92 1.98 7.27 -12.94
CA GLU A 92 3.16 7.02 -13.77
C GLU A 92 2.83 6.40 -15.13
N SER A 93 1.68 5.73 -15.29
CA SER A 93 1.36 4.96 -16.50
C SER A 93 -0.01 5.25 -17.10
N SER A 94 -0.07 5.47 -18.42
CA SER A 94 -1.32 5.58 -19.20
C SER A 94 -2.10 4.26 -19.33
N ASN A 95 -1.53 3.15 -18.84
CA ASN A 95 -2.03 1.80 -19.01
C ASN A 95 -2.68 1.23 -17.73
N THR A 96 -3.30 2.07 -16.91
CA THR A 96 -3.89 1.66 -15.61
C THR A 96 -4.81 0.44 -15.73
N TRP A 97 -5.54 0.30 -16.84
CA TRP A 97 -6.41 -0.84 -17.08
C TRP A 97 -5.67 -2.18 -17.03
N LYS A 98 -4.45 -2.28 -17.59
CA LYS A 98 -3.68 -3.53 -17.62
C LYS A 98 -3.35 -4.00 -16.20
N HIS A 99 -3.03 -3.07 -15.30
CA HIS A 99 -2.77 -3.38 -13.90
C HIS A 99 -4.05 -3.85 -13.19
N VAL A 100 -5.18 -3.17 -13.41
CA VAL A 100 -6.48 -3.60 -12.86
C VAL A 100 -6.83 -5.03 -13.29
N TYR A 101 -6.70 -5.34 -14.58
CA TYR A 101 -6.97 -6.70 -15.09
C TYR A 101 -5.97 -7.74 -14.57
N LYS A 102 -4.69 -7.39 -14.46
CA LYS A 102 -3.67 -8.27 -13.88
C LYS A 102 -4.00 -8.64 -12.44
N LEU A 103 -4.41 -7.68 -11.61
CA LEU A 103 -4.83 -7.96 -10.24
C LEU A 103 -6.13 -8.79 -10.20
N ALA A 104 -7.09 -8.47 -11.06
CA ALA A 104 -8.33 -9.25 -11.17
C ALA A 104 -8.09 -10.71 -11.60
N SER A 105 -6.98 -11.02 -12.27
CA SER A 105 -6.63 -12.39 -12.69
C SER A 105 -6.06 -13.28 -11.58
N VAL A 106 -5.71 -12.72 -10.42
CA VAL A 106 -5.03 -13.47 -9.34
C VAL A 106 -5.95 -14.54 -8.74
N SER A 107 -7.20 -14.18 -8.44
CA SER A 107 -8.20 -15.10 -7.90
C SER A 107 -9.60 -14.54 -8.08
N LYS A 108 -10.62 -15.39 -7.93
CA LYS A 108 -12.03 -14.94 -7.94
C LYS A 108 -12.30 -13.86 -6.89
N TYR A 109 -11.72 -13.99 -5.69
CA TYR A 109 -11.88 -12.98 -4.63
C TYR A 109 -11.33 -11.62 -5.07
N TRP A 110 -10.13 -11.60 -5.66
CA TRP A 110 -9.52 -10.36 -6.17
C TRP A 110 -10.35 -9.75 -7.31
N PHE A 111 -10.84 -10.58 -8.23
CA PHE A 111 -11.76 -10.14 -9.28
C PHE A 111 -13.00 -9.46 -8.70
N ASP A 112 -13.67 -10.10 -7.74
CA ASP A 112 -14.89 -9.59 -7.13
C ASP A 112 -14.63 -8.27 -6.36
N MET A 113 -13.47 -8.14 -5.71
CA MET A 113 -13.06 -6.91 -5.02
C MET A 113 -12.76 -5.76 -5.97
N VAL A 114 -12.01 -6.02 -7.05
CA VAL A 114 -11.65 -5.02 -8.06
C VAL A 114 -12.87 -4.60 -8.88
N ALA A 115 -13.68 -5.56 -9.34
CA ALA A 115 -14.88 -5.28 -10.12
C ALA A 115 -15.93 -4.49 -9.32
N GLY A 116 -16.00 -4.71 -8.00
CA GLY A 116 -16.94 -4.01 -7.12
C GLY A 116 -16.49 -2.64 -6.65
N GLU A 117 -15.32 -2.13 -7.04
CA GLU A 117 -14.79 -0.82 -6.60
C GLU A 117 -14.77 0.17 -7.76
N PRO A 118 -15.79 1.04 -7.90
CA PRO A 118 -15.93 1.97 -9.02
C PRO A 118 -14.72 2.88 -9.23
N ARG A 119 -14.02 3.28 -8.15
CA ARG A 119 -12.86 4.19 -8.22
C ARG A 119 -11.72 3.67 -9.11
N LEU A 120 -11.62 2.35 -9.28
CA LEU A 120 -10.60 1.73 -10.14
C LEU A 120 -10.93 1.81 -11.64
N TRP A 121 -12.15 2.22 -11.98
CA TRP A 121 -12.69 2.17 -13.34
C TRP A 121 -13.06 3.56 -13.88
N THR A 122 -12.82 4.63 -13.13
CA THR A 122 -13.22 6.00 -13.49
C THR A 122 -12.34 6.66 -14.55
N LYS A 123 -11.07 6.23 -14.65
CA LYS A 123 -10.12 6.79 -15.62
C LYS A 123 -10.22 6.03 -16.95
N ILE A 124 -10.70 6.70 -17.98
CA ILE A 124 -10.80 6.18 -19.36
C ILE A 124 -9.78 6.92 -20.22
N THR A 125 -8.96 6.17 -20.95
CA THR A 125 -7.95 6.76 -21.82
C THR A 125 -8.15 6.32 -23.26
N SER A 126 -7.68 7.11 -24.22
CA SER A 126 -7.73 6.70 -25.64
C SER A 126 -6.83 5.51 -25.97
N ALA A 127 -5.97 5.08 -25.04
CA ALA A 127 -5.17 3.87 -25.16
C ALA A 127 -5.94 2.61 -24.70
N ASP A 128 -7.14 2.77 -24.12
CA ASP A 128 -7.99 1.64 -23.71
C ASP A 128 -8.64 0.99 -24.95
N PRO A 129 -8.56 -0.35 -25.10
CA PRO A 129 -9.30 -1.03 -26.14
C PRO A 129 -10.82 -0.96 -25.89
N PRO A 130 -11.68 -1.09 -26.91
CA PRO A 130 -13.15 -1.00 -26.78
C PRO A 130 -13.75 -1.85 -25.66
N MET A 131 -13.27 -3.08 -25.51
CA MET A 131 -13.72 -3.99 -24.46
C MET A 131 -13.35 -3.52 -23.04
N ALA A 132 -12.17 -2.91 -22.88
CA ALA A 132 -11.75 -2.35 -21.60
C ALA A 132 -12.57 -1.10 -21.26
N THR A 133 -12.79 -0.20 -22.23
CA THR A 133 -13.64 0.98 -22.06
C THR A 133 -15.07 0.59 -21.69
N ALA A 134 -15.68 -0.36 -22.38
CA ALA A 134 -17.01 -0.87 -22.03
C ALA A 134 -17.06 -1.43 -20.60
N THR A 135 -16.02 -2.16 -20.19
CA THR A 135 -15.91 -2.71 -18.83
C THR A 135 -15.77 -1.59 -17.79
N LYS A 136 -14.94 -0.57 -18.08
CA LYS A 136 -14.76 0.61 -17.23
C LYS A 136 -16.06 1.37 -17.05
N LEU A 137 -16.77 1.66 -18.13
CA LEU A 137 -18.07 2.35 -18.09
C LEU A 137 -19.11 1.57 -17.27
N ARG A 138 -19.16 0.24 -17.43
CA ARG A 138 -20.05 -0.62 -16.66
C ARG A 138 -19.71 -0.63 -15.16
N ASN A 139 -18.44 -0.79 -14.81
CA ASN A 139 -18.02 -0.98 -13.42
C ASN A 139 -17.90 0.35 -12.65
N SER A 140 -17.72 1.47 -13.35
CA SER A 140 -17.70 2.81 -12.76
C SER A 140 -19.10 3.39 -12.51
N LYS A 141 -20.19 2.66 -12.79
CA LYS A 141 -21.56 3.19 -12.79
C LYS A 141 -21.87 4.02 -11.54
N GLY A 142 -22.29 5.27 -11.76
CA GLY A 142 -22.63 6.22 -10.70
C GLY A 142 -21.44 7.00 -10.13
N ALA A 143 -20.20 6.66 -10.51
CA ALA A 143 -19.01 7.45 -10.22
C ALA A 143 -18.71 8.45 -11.33
N GLU A 144 -18.04 9.54 -10.97
CA GLU A 144 -17.51 10.53 -11.91
C GLU A 144 -16.36 9.94 -12.73
N LEU A 145 -16.20 10.40 -13.97
CA LEU A 145 -15.24 9.89 -14.94
C LEU A 145 -14.16 10.92 -15.24
N ASP A 146 -12.93 10.44 -15.40
CA ASP A 146 -11.81 11.20 -15.95
C ASP A 146 -11.50 10.64 -17.32
N VAL A 147 -11.62 11.47 -18.35
CA VAL A 147 -11.38 11.09 -19.74
C VAL A 147 -10.09 11.73 -20.23
N GLU A 148 -9.13 10.92 -20.66
CA GLU A 148 -7.81 11.37 -21.13
C GLU A 148 -7.57 10.93 -22.58
N PHE A 149 -7.40 11.88 -23.49
CA PHE A 149 -7.04 11.64 -24.87
C PHE A 149 -5.52 11.76 -25.02
N ASP A 150 -4.85 10.65 -25.33
CA ASP A 150 -3.42 10.63 -25.61
C ASP A 150 -3.16 11.02 -27.07
N LEU A 151 -2.57 12.19 -27.29
CA LEU A 151 -2.25 12.72 -28.61
C LEU A 151 -0.82 12.34 -29.04
N VAL A 152 -0.04 11.68 -28.17
CA VAL A 152 1.38 11.38 -28.40
C VAL A 152 1.54 10.25 -29.41
N GLY A 153 2.35 10.49 -30.45
CA GLY A 153 2.74 9.46 -31.42
C GLY A 153 1.72 9.16 -32.52
N ARG A 154 0.63 9.93 -32.61
CA ARG A 154 -0.35 9.77 -33.69
C ARG A 154 0.15 10.46 -34.96
N MET A 155 0.67 9.68 -35.90
CA MET A 155 0.59 10.08 -37.29
C MET A 155 -0.87 10.01 -37.74
N PRO A 156 -1.39 10.98 -38.51
CA PRO A 156 -2.73 10.91 -39.08
C PRO A 156 -2.82 9.69 -40.00
N SER A 157 -3.33 8.60 -39.45
CA SER A 157 -3.68 7.37 -40.13
C SER A 157 -5.20 7.36 -40.29
N ILE A 158 -5.70 6.95 -41.45
CA ILE A 158 -7.13 6.78 -41.73
C ILE A 158 -7.82 5.88 -40.68
N THR A 159 -7.07 4.97 -40.04
CA THR A 159 -7.60 4.11 -38.97
C THR A 159 -7.72 4.80 -37.61
N ALA A 160 -6.96 5.87 -37.37
CA ALA A 160 -6.99 6.60 -36.10
C ALA A 160 -8.30 7.39 -35.93
N ASP A 161 -8.85 7.91 -37.03
CA ASP A 161 -10.11 8.67 -37.00
C ASP A 161 -11.29 7.79 -36.57
N ALA A 162 -11.36 6.55 -37.09
CA ALA A 162 -12.40 5.59 -36.70
C ALA A 162 -12.24 5.10 -35.25
N GLU A 163 -11.00 4.98 -34.76
CA GLU A 163 -10.71 4.63 -33.37
C GLU A 163 -11.09 5.75 -32.37
N GLU A 164 -10.98 7.00 -32.79
CA GLU A 164 -11.35 8.13 -31.94
C GLU A 164 -12.86 8.39 -31.92
N GLU A 165 -13.52 8.16 -33.06
CA GLU A 165 -14.97 8.31 -33.19
C GLU A 165 -15.71 7.33 -32.27
N TRP A 166 -15.31 6.06 -32.20
CA TRP A 166 -15.99 5.10 -31.31
C TRP A 166 -15.82 5.45 -29.84
N LEU A 167 -14.62 5.90 -29.43
CA LEU A 167 -14.37 6.24 -28.03
C LEU A 167 -15.22 7.44 -27.64
N THR A 168 -15.21 8.47 -28.50
CA THR A 168 -16.00 9.68 -28.30
C THR A 168 -17.48 9.34 -28.19
N ASP A 169 -18.01 8.50 -29.09
CA ASP A 169 -19.38 8.02 -29.02
C ASP A 169 -19.65 7.28 -27.70
N ALA A 170 -18.80 6.31 -27.35
CA ALA A 170 -18.93 5.51 -26.14
C ALA A 170 -18.92 6.33 -24.84
N VAL A 171 -18.06 7.36 -24.74
CA VAL A 171 -17.96 8.20 -23.53
C VAL A 171 -18.96 9.36 -23.53
N SER A 172 -19.44 9.82 -24.70
CA SER A 172 -20.34 10.98 -24.81
C SER A 172 -21.68 10.76 -24.11
N GLY A 173 -22.19 9.52 -24.14
CA GLY A 173 -23.39 9.11 -23.41
C GLY A 173 -23.28 9.28 -21.89
N GLU A 174 -22.05 9.29 -21.36
CA GLU A 174 -21.76 9.47 -19.94
C GLU A 174 -21.25 10.89 -19.60
N SER A 175 -21.38 11.85 -20.52
CA SER A 175 -20.88 13.24 -20.36
C SER A 175 -21.31 13.93 -19.06
N ARG A 176 -22.50 13.60 -18.52
CA ARG A 176 -22.99 14.13 -17.24
C ARG A 176 -22.16 13.71 -16.03
N ARG A 177 -21.39 12.64 -16.15
CA ARG A 177 -20.51 12.11 -15.10
C ARG A 177 -19.08 12.56 -15.28
N TRP A 178 -18.74 13.32 -16.32
CA TRP A 178 -17.37 13.74 -16.54
C TRP A 178 -16.95 14.74 -15.46
N ARG A 179 -15.90 14.40 -14.73
CA ARG A 179 -15.21 15.30 -13.81
C ARG A 179 -14.07 16.03 -14.50
N SER A 180 -13.31 15.33 -15.34
CA SER A 180 -12.20 15.91 -16.07
C SER A 180 -12.12 15.39 -17.50
N LEU A 181 -11.65 16.27 -18.38
CA LEU A 181 -11.32 15.98 -19.77
C LEU A 181 -9.92 16.54 -20.02
N ALA A 182 -8.97 15.68 -20.35
CA ALA A 182 -7.59 16.04 -20.56
C ALA A 182 -7.10 15.58 -21.95
N PHE A 183 -6.25 16.39 -22.56
CA PHE A 183 -5.55 16.07 -23.79
C PHE A 183 -4.06 16.03 -23.48
N ARG A 184 -3.44 14.85 -23.60
CA ARG A 184 -2.00 14.69 -23.35
C ARG A 184 -1.25 14.92 -24.65
N SER A 185 -0.62 16.08 -24.78
CA SER A 185 0.40 16.34 -25.80
C SER A 185 1.78 16.03 -25.24
N ALA A 186 2.69 15.54 -26.09
CA ALA A 186 4.08 15.26 -25.72
C ALA A 186 4.85 16.53 -25.36
#